data_AF-A0A094HLU1-F1
#
_entry.id   AF-A0A094HLU1-F1
#
_cell.length_a   1.000
_cell.length_b   1.000
_cell.length_c   1.000
_cell.angle_alpha   90.00
_cell.angle_beta   90.00
_cell.angle_gamma   90.00
#
_symmetry.space_group_name_H-M   'P 1'
#
loop_
_entity.id
_entity.type
_entity.pdbx_description
1 polymer ?
#
loop_
_entity_poly.entity_id
_entity_poly.type
_entity_poly.pdbx_seq_one_letter_code
_entity_poly.pdbx_strand_id
1 'polypeptide(L)'
;MGQTRGWAGTYMKRGGSLKTGVTKDFLELMRDNVKTFIFAGYDTTSTIITYALWELSRHPESLLKARTEHDAILGSDPNEAGTRLSADPRLANALPFTTAIVRETLRL
;
A
#
# COMPACT_ATOMS: atom_id res chain seq x y z
N MET A 1 -39.25 -31.10 23.88
CA MET A 1 -38.75 -30.81 22.52
C MET A 1 -38.60 -29.30 22.39
N GLY A 2 -37.37 -28.79 22.35
CA GLY A 2 -37.09 -27.35 22.29
C GLY A 2 -35.59 -27.15 22.07
N GLN A 3 -35.17 -27.27 20.81
CA GLN A 3 -33.80 -27.07 20.36
C GLN A 3 -33.58 -25.58 20.15
N THR A 4 -32.78 -24.92 21.00
CA THR A 4 -32.32 -23.54 20.77
C THR A 4 -30.84 -23.52 20.44
N ARG A 5 -30.56 -23.08 19.21
CA ARG A 5 -29.26 -22.84 18.60
C ARG A 5 -28.42 -21.86 19.45
N GLY A 6 -27.13 -22.13 19.58
CA GLY A 6 -26.17 -21.22 20.20
C GLY A 6 -24.84 -21.25 19.45
N TRP A 7 -24.81 -20.67 18.25
CA TRP A 7 -23.59 -20.41 17.47
C TRP A 7 -22.81 -19.26 18.09
N ALA A 8 -22.30 -19.44 19.31
CA ALA A 8 -21.60 -18.42 20.08
C ALA A 8 -20.30 -18.97 20.71
N GLY A 9 -19.64 -19.90 20.02
CA GLY A 9 -18.30 -20.40 20.37
C GLY A 9 -17.18 -19.73 19.58
N THR A 10 -17.52 -18.72 18.79
CA THR A 10 -16.64 -17.99 17.88
C THR A 10 -15.88 -16.90 18.65
N TYR A 11 -14.56 -17.05 18.76
CA TYR A 11 -13.56 -15.99 18.97
C TYR A 11 -13.29 -15.36 20.36
N MET A 12 -13.78 -15.89 21.49
CA MET A 12 -13.39 -15.33 22.81
C MET A 12 -12.72 -16.35 23.73
N LYS A 13 -11.43 -16.63 23.48
CA LYS A 13 -10.54 -17.18 24.51
C LYS A 13 -9.73 -16.07 25.19
N ARG A 14 -10.36 -15.57 26.26
CA ARG A 14 -9.82 -15.22 27.59
C ARG A 14 -8.32 -14.91 27.66
N GLY A 15 -8.01 -13.64 27.95
CA GLY A 15 -6.66 -13.13 28.17
C GLY A 15 -5.85 -13.94 29.17
N GLY A 16 -4.63 -14.30 28.75
CA GLY A 16 -3.56 -14.82 29.59
C GLY A 16 -2.56 -13.71 29.90
N SER A 17 -2.27 -13.52 31.18
CA SER A 17 -1.27 -12.56 31.69
C SER A 17 0.10 -12.81 31.08
N LEU A 18 0.74 -11.75 30.58
CA LEU A 18 2.11 -11.76 30.05
C LEU A 18 3.12 -11.99 31.19
N LYS A 19 3.55 -13.24 31.38
CA LYS A 19 4.79 -13.58 32.08
C LYS A 19 5.75 -14.18 31.06
N THR A 20 6.77 -13.40 30.70
CA THR A 20 8.00 -13.81 29.98
C THR A 20 7.82 -14.91 28.94
N GLY A 21 7.52 -14.51 27.71
CA GLY A 21 7.52 -15.40 26.54
C GLY A 21 6.37 -15.05 25.61
N VAL A 22 6.70 -14.72 24.36
CA VAL A 22 5.68 -14.53 23.32
C VAL A 22 4.96 -15.87 23.11
N THR A 23 3.66 -15.93 23.38
CA THR A 23 2.87 -17.16 23.25
C THR A 23 2.77 -17.58 21.78
N LYS A 24 2.76 -18.89 21.49
CA LYS A 24 2.60 -19.43 20.14
C LYS A 24 1.37 -18.86 19.42
N ASP A 25 0.23 -18.83 20.09
CA ASP A 25 -1.04 -18.30 19.55
C ASP A 25 -0.93 -16.82 19.16
N PHE A 26 -0.15 -16.03 19.91
CA PHE A 26 0.10 -14.63 19.58
C PHE A 26 1.00 -14.51 18.34
N LEU A 27 2.04 -15.34 18.21
CA LEU A 27 2.87 -15.38 17.00
C LEU A 27 2.07 -15.81 15.77
N GLU A 28 1.14 -16.76 15.92
CA GLU A 28 0.24 -17.20 14.85
C GLU A 28 -0.69 -16.07 14.42
N LEU A 29 -1.34 -15.38 15.38
CA LEU A 29 -2.17 -14.22 15.09
C LEU A 29 -1.38 -13.11 14.39
N MET A 30 -0.16 -12.80 14.85
CA MET A 30 0.70 -11.79 14.22
C MET A 30 1.09 -12.19 12.80
N ARG A 31 1.44 -13.45 12.59
CA ARG A 31 1.75 -13.99 11.25
C ARG A 31 0.57 -13.83 10.30
N ASP A 32 -0.63 -14.19 10.75
CA ASP A 32 -1.81 -14.13 9.90
C ASP A 32 -2.21 -12.69 9.60
N ASN A 33 -2.12 -11.78 10.57
CA ASN A 33 -2.32 -10.35 10.33
C ASN A 33 -1.30 -9.78 9.33
N VAL A 34 -0.01 -10.14 9.44
CA VAL A 34 1.02 -9.70 8.49
C VAL A 34 0.71 -10.18 7.08
N LYS A 35 0.28 -11.44 6.91
CA LYS A 35 -0.16 -11.94 5.59
C LYS A 35 -1.33 -11.11 5.07
N THR A 36 -2.35 -10.85 5.89
CA THR A 36 -3.52 -10.06 5.50
C THR A 36 -3.10 -8.66 5.03
N PHE A 37 -2.20 -7.97 5.73
CA PHE A 37 -1.73 -6.65 5.32
C PHE A 37 -0.93 -6.69 4.01
N ILE A 38 -0.10 -7.71 3.80
CA ILE A 38 0.64 -7.87 2.54
C ILE A 38 -0.33 -8.10 1.37
N PHE A 39 -1.31 -8.99 1.52
CA PHE A 39 -2.30 -9.26 0.47
C PHE A 39 -3.16 -8.04 0.16
N ALA A 40 -3.66 -7.36 1.19
CA ALA A 40 -4.48 -6.16 1.01
C ALA A 40 -3.70 -5.03 0.33
N GLY A 41 -2.43 -4.81 0.73
CA GLY A 41 -1.57 -3.81 0.12
C GLY A 41 -1.15 -4.17 -1.31
N TYR A 42 -0.89 -5.44 -1.59
CA TYR A 42 -0.48 -5.91 -2.91
C TYR A 42 -1.59 -5.75 -3.95
N ASP A 43 -2.77 -6.32 -3.69
CA ASP A 43 -3.88 -6.33 -4.66
C ASP A 43 -4.27 -4.90 -5.03
N THR A 44 -4.59 -4.07 -4.03
CA THR A 44 -5.03 -2.69 -4.24
C THR A 44 -3.97 -1.81 -4.91
N THR A 45 -2.71 -1.86 -4.46
CA THR A 45 -1.63 -1.04 -5.04
C THR A 45 -1.31 -1.47 -6.46
N SER A 46 -1.32 -2.77 -6.75
CA SER A 46 -1.06 -3.29 -8.10
C SER A 46 -2.13 -2.82 -9.10
N THR A 47 -3.41 -2.85 -8.69
CA THR A 47 -4.52 -2.34 -9.50
C THR A 47 -4.39 -0.85 -9.75
N ILE A 48 -4.10 -0.05 -8.72
CA ILE A 48 -3.92 1.40 -8.84
C ILE A 48 -2.77 1.74 -9.79
N ILE A 49 -1.61 1.11 -9.65
CA ILE A 49 -0.46 1.35 -10.54
C ILE A 49 -0.82 0.99 -11.99
N THR A 50 -1.47 -0.16 -12.19
CA THR A 50 -1.88 -0.62 -13.53
C THR A 50 -2.82 0.38 -14.18
N TYR A 51 -3.82 0.87 -13.44
CA TYR A 51 -4.78 1.82 -13.96
C TYR A 51 -4.17 3.20 -14.23
N ALA A 52 -3.28 3.67 -13.35
CA ALA A 52 -2.55 4.92 -13.54
C ALA A 52 -1.71 4.89 -14.84
N LEU A 53 -0.98 3.79 -15.08
CA LEU A 53 -0.20 3.61 -16.30
C LEU A 53 -1.09 3.50 -17.54
N TRP A 54 -2.23 2.83 -17.42
CA TRP A 54 -3.21 2.73 -18.50
C TRP A 54 -3.79 4.10 -18.88
N GLU A 55 -4.20 4.91 -17.90
CA GLU A 55 -4.68 6.28 -18.12
C GLU A 55 -3.59 7.17 -18.73
N LEU A 56 -2.34 7.10 -18.24
CA LEU A 56 -1.22 7.85 -18.81
C LEU A 56 -0.91 7.47 -20.26
N SER A 57 -1.11 6.19 -20.62
CA SER A 57 -0.91 5.74 -22.01
C SER A 57 -1.92 6.35 -22.99
N ARG A 58 -3.09 6.77 -22.50
CA ARG A 58 -4.18 7.36 -23.27
C ARG A 58 -4.14 8.89 -23.28
N HIS A 59 -3.37 9.49 -22.36
CA HIS A 59 -3.24 10.93 -22.15
C HIS A 59 -1.77 11.36 -22.28
N PRO A 60 -1.20 11.38 -23.51
CA PRO A 60 0.22 11.66 -23.76
C PRO A 60 0.66 13.04 -23.25
N GLU A 61 -0.24 14.03 -23.24
CA GLU A 61 0.00 15.36 -22.67
C GLU A 61 0.21 15.31 -21.14
N SER A 62 -0.55 14.45 -20.45
CA SER A 62 -0.40 14.22 -19.01
C SER A 62 0.90 13.46 -18.73
N LEU A 63 1.23 12.46 -19.55
CA LEU A 63 2.51 11.75 -19.45
C LEU A 63 3.72 12.68 -19.66
N LEU A 64 3.66 13.57 -20.65
CA LEU A 64 4.72 14.55 -20.90
C LEU A 64 4.89 15.47 -19.69
N LYS A 65 3.80 15.98 -19.13
CA LYS A 65 3.82 16.84 -17.95
C LYS A 65 4.41 16.14 -16.73
N ALA A 66 4.10 14.86 -16.51
CA ALA A 66 4.70 14.06 -15.43
C ALA A 66 6.20 13.89 -15.61
N ARG A 67 6.67 13.61 -16.84
CA ARG A 67 8.10 13.50 -17.13
C ARG A 67 8.83 14.82 -16.93
N THR A 68 8.25 15.95 -17.35
CA THR A 68 8.82 17.27 -17.10
C THR A 68 8.96 17.56 -15.60
N GLU A 69 7.96 17.18 -14.79
CA GLU A 69 8.07 17.27 -13.32
C GLU A 69 9.21 16.38 -12.80
N HIS A 70 9.30 15.13 -13.27
CA HIS A 70 10.35 14.20 -12.85
C HIS A 70 11.74 14.69 -13.22
N ASP A 71 11.94 15.18 -14.44
CA ASP A 71 13.23 15.72 -14.89
C ASP A 71 13.67 16.91 -14.03
N ALA A 72 12.73 17.78 -13.65
CA ALA A 72 13.01 18.96 -12.83
C ALA A 72 13.42 18.60 -11.38
N ILE A 73 12.85 17.54 -10.80
CA ILE A 73 13.00 17.22 -9.38
C ILE A 73 13.96 16.05 -9.15
N LEU A 74 13.83 14.99 -9.94
CA LEU A 74 14.58 13.75 -9.87
C LEU A 74 15.74 13.71 -10.86
N GLY A 75 15.81 14.65 -11.81
CA GLY A 75 16.88 14.73 -12.81
C GLY A 75 16.53 13.97 -14.08
N SER A 76 17.26 14.26 -15.15
CA SER A 76 16.95 13.76 -16.50
C SER A 76 17.37 12.30 -16.75
N ASP A 77 18.18 11.69 -15.87
CA ASP A 77 18.51 10.27 -15.95
C ASP A 77 17.58 9.46 -15.02
N PRO A 78 16.68 8.62 -15.57
CA PRO A 78 15.81 7.77 -14.78
C PRO A 78 16.56 6.77 -13.88
N ASN A 79 17.80 6.39 -14.23
CA ASN A 79 18.59 5.45 -13.44
C ASN A 79 19.09 6.07 -12.12
N GLU A 80 19.24 7.40 -12.08
CA GLU A 80 19.68 8.12 -10.89
C GLU A 80 18.53 8.43 -9.92
N ALA A 81 17.29 8.43 -10.40
CA ALA A 81 16.11 8.80 -9.62
C ALA A 81 15.98 7.98 -8.32
N GLY A 82 16.25 6.67 -8.38
CA GLY A 82 16.19 5.78 -7.21
C GLY A 82 17.24 6.12 -6.15
N THR A 83 18.47 6.42 -6.58
CA THR A 83 19.55 6.85 -5.69
C THR A 83 19.22 8.18 -5.03
N ARG A 84 18.67 9.13 -5.79
CA ARG A 84 18.28 10.45 -5.28
C ARG A 84 17.13 10.38 -4.28
N LEU A 85 16.10 9.58 -4.56
CA LEU A 85 14.99 9.36 -3.62
C LEU A 85 15.45 8.68 -2.33
N SER A 86 16.42 7.77 -2.43
CA SER A 86 17.01 7.11 -1.25
C SER A 86 17.85 8.08 -0.42
N ALA A 87 18.54 9.03 -1.08
CA ALA A 87 19.36 10.04 -0.42
C ALA A 87 18.51 11.17 0.22
N ASP A 88 17.45 11.62 -0.46
CA ASP A 88 16.50 12.61 0.07
C ASP A 88 15.04 12.19 -0.21
N PRO A 89 14.40 11.48 0.74
CA PRO A 89 13.01 11.07 0.60
C PRO A 89 12.01 12.23 0.48
N ARG A 90 12.39 13.46 0.86
CA ARG A 90 11.51 14.64 0.74
C ARG A 90 11.24 15.00 -0.72
N LEU A 91 12.09 14.56 -1.65
CA LEU A 91 11.88 14.74 -3.09
C LEU A 91 10.58 14.07 -3.55
N ALA A 92 10.15 12.98 -2.93
CA ALA A 92 8.86 12.35 -3.25
C ALA A 92 7.67 13.28 -2.95
N ASN A 93 7.76 14.08 -1.88
CA ASN A 93 6.75 15.07 -1.52
C ASN A 93 6.75 16.29 -2.46
N ALA A 94 7.84 16.48 -3.22
CA ALA A 94 7.97 17.57 -4.16
C ALA A 94 7.34 17.28 -5.54
N LEU A 95 6.64 16.15 -5.71
CA LEU A 95 6.00 15.71 -6.97
C LEU A 95 4.47 15.92 -6.95
N PRO A 96 3.96 17.17 -6.98
CA PRO A 96 2.52 17.45 -6.84
C PRO A 96 1.69 16.91 -8.00
N PHE A 97 2.20 16.90 -9.23
CA PHE A 97 1.47 16.39 -10.38
C PHE A 97 1.42 14.86 -10.39
N THR A 98 2.52 14.19 -10.03
CA THR A 98 2.53 12.74 -9.79
C THR A 98 1.54 12.36 -8.69
N THR A 99 1.49 13.15 -7.61
CA THR A 99 0.49 12.97 -6.54
C THR A 99 -0.93 13.15 -7.08
N ALA A 100 -1.16 14.13 -7.96
CA ALA A 100 -2.46 14.33 -8.60
C ALA A 100 -2.87 13.14 -9.48
N ILE A 101 -1.95 12.53 -10.22
CA ILE A 101 -2.21 11.32 -11.02
C ILE A 101 -2.69 10.16 -10.13
N VAL A 102 -2.01 9.92 -9.00
CA VAL A 102 -2.41 8.87 -8.04
C VAL A 102 -3.81 9.15 -7.49
N ARG A 103 -4.08 10.41 -7.11
CA ARG A 103 -5.38 10.82 -6.57
C ARG A 103 -6.50 10.69 -7.60
N GLU A 104 -6.23 11.04 -8.84
CA GLU A 104 -7.21 10.93 -9.92
C GLU A 104 -7.49 9.47 -10.26
N THR A 105 -6.45 8.64 -10.28
CA THR A 105 -6.60 7.19 -10.44
C THR A 105 -7.49 6.58 -9.36
N LEU A 106 -7.35 7.03 -8.11
CA LEU A 106 -8.20 6.61 -6.99
C LEU A 106 -9.65 7.13 -7.07
N ARG A 107 -9.93 8.14 -7.91
CA ARG A 107 -11.25 8.74 -8.08
C ARG A 107 -12.10 8.00 -9.12
N LEU A 108 -11.44 7.37 -10.10
CA LEU A 108 -12.06 6.68 -11.23
C LEU A 108 -12.72 5.37 -10.78
#